data_AF-A0A0Q8IGX9-F1
#
_entry.id   AF-A0A0Q8IGX9-F1
#
_cell.length_a   1.000
_cell.length_b   1.000
_cell.length_c   1.000
_cell.angle_alpha   90.00
_cell.angle_beta   90.00
_cell.angle_gamma   90.00
#
_symmetry.space_group_name_H-M   'P 1'
#
loop_
_entity.id
_entity.type
_entity.pdbx_description
1 polymer ?
#
loop_
_entity_poly.entity_id
_entity_poly.type
_entity_poly.pdbx_seq_one_letter_code
_entity_poly.pdbx_strand_id
1 'polypeptide(L)'
;MYEWVKALHVISVIAWMAGMLYLPRLFVYHTKAEIGSVQSETFKIMERRLLKGIINPAMIATWIFGLTVLHLGGVDWGSGWPWAKAAMVLGMSGVHGILAGHQKRFARDENVKEQKYFRIINEVPTVLMIGIVIMVIVKPF
;
A
#
# COMPACT_ATOMS: atom_id res chain seq x y z
N MET A 1 -22.48 -5.10 14.73
CA MET A 1 -21.01 -5.08 14.94
C MET A 1 -20.25 -5.36 13.64
N TYR A 2 -20.56 -6.45 12.94
CA TYR A 2 -19.93 -6.83 11.67
C TYR A 2 -19.86 -5.70 10.62
N GLU A 3 -20.99 -5.05 10.31
CA GLU A 3 -21.01 -3.98 9.28
C GLU A 3 -20.12 -2.78 9.62
N TRP A 4 -20.02 -2.41 10.90
CA TRP A 4 -19.10 -1.36 11.35
C TRP A 4 -17.63 -1.75 11.16
N VAL A 5 -17.26 -2.98 11.53
CA VAL A 5 -15.90 -3.49 11.31
C VAL A 5 -15.57 -3.54 9.82
N LYS A 6 -16.53 -3.99 8.99
CA LYS A 6 -16.39 -4.01 7.53
C LYS A 6 -16.24 -2.61 6.94
N ALA A 7 -17.01 -1.63 7.42
CA ALA A 7 -16.86 -0.23 6.99
C ALA A 7 -15.48 0.32 7.35
N LEU A 8 -15.02 0.11 8.58
CA LEU A 8 -13.69 0.52 9.03
C LEU A 8 -12.56 -0.19 8.25
N HIS A 9 -12.74 -1.47 7.92
CA HIS A 9 -11.83 -2.19 7.03
C HIS A 9 -11.76 -1.53 5.65
N VAL A 10 -12.89 -1.21 5.03
CA VAL A 10 -12.90 -0.56 3.70
C VAL A 10 -12.26 0.84 3.75
N ILE A 11 -12.58 1.65 4.76
CA ILE A 11 -11.99 2.98 4.94
C ILE A 11 -10.46 2.89 5.06
N SER A 12 -9.97 1.96 5.89
CA SER A 12 -8.53 1.76 6.07
C SER A 12 -7.84 1.21 4.82
N VAL A 13 -8.48 0.31 4.07
CA VAL A 13 -7.98 -0.18 2.78
C VAL A 13 -7.85 0.96 1.77
N ILE A 14 -8.85 1.83 1.66
CA ILE A 14 -8.83 2.97 0.74
C ILE A 14 -7.67 3.92 1.09
N ALA A 15 -7.53 4.28 2.37
CA ALA A 15 -6.45 5.14 2.82
C ALA A 15 -5.06 4.51 2.55
N TRP A 16 -4.94 3.20 2.78
CA TRP A 16 -3.70 2.47 2.51
C TRP A 16 -3.38 2.44 1.01
N MET A 17 -4.34 2.06 0.16
CA MET A 17 -4.16 1.99 -1.29
C MET A 17 -3.85 3.35 -1.91
N ALA A 18 -4.54 4.42 -1.50
CA ALA A 18 -4.27 5.77 -1.98
C ALA A 18 -2.82 6.19 -1.68
N GLY A 19 -2.34 5.93 -0.47
CA GLY A 19 -0.95 6.22 -0.11
C GLY A 19 0.06 5.34 -0.86
N MET A 20 -0.25 4.06 -1.08
CA MET A 20 0.58 3.12 -1.84
C MET A 20 0.70 3.49 -3.32
N LEU A 21 -0.32 4.10 -3.92
CA LEU A 21 -0.27 4.63 -5.29
C LEU A 21 0.50 5.95 -5.36
N TYR A 22 0.47 6.76 -4.30
CA TYR A 22 1.09 8.07 -4.31
C TYR A 22 2.59 8.05 -3.95
N LEU A 23 3.00 7.18 -3.02
CA LEU A 23 4.39 7.14 -2.54
C LEU A 23 5.43 6.81 -3.64
N PRO A 24 5.23 5.81 -4.52
CA PRO A 24 6.16 5.55 -5.64
C PRO A 24 6.29 6.75 -6.56
N ARG A 25 5.19 7.48 -6.77
CA ARG A 25 5.18 8.69 -7.61
C ARG A 25 6.01 9.81 -6.99
N LEU A 26 6.02 9.95 -5.67
CA LEU A 26 6.94 10.86 -4.99
C LEU A 26 8.40 10.45 -5.25
N PHE A 27 8.74 9.16 -5.12
CA PHE A 27 10.09 8.67 -5.42
C PHE A 27 10.54 8.99 -6.85
N VAL A 28 9.63 8.85 -7.84
CA VAL A 28 9.91 9.23 -9.23
C VAL A 28 10.37 10.68 -9.34
N TYR A 29 9.77 11.61 -8.57
CA TYR A 29 10.20 13.01 -8.57
C TYR A 29 11.44 13.24 -7.72
N HIS A 30 11.56 12.56 -6.58
CA HIS A 30 12.72 12.64 -5.70
C HIS A 30 14.01 12.18 -6.41
N THR A 31 13.95 11.16 -7.28
CA THR A 31 15.13 10.76 -8.08
C THR A 31 15.70 11.85 -8.98
N LYS A 32 14.93 12.91 -9.27
CA LYS A 32 15.38 14.05 -10.07
C LYS A 32 15.88 15.23 -9.23
N ALA A 33 15.61 15.22 -7.93
CA ALA A 33 16.05 16.28 -7.04
C ALA A 33 17.53 16.09 -6.73
N GLU A 34 18.28 17.19 -6.72
CA GLU A 34 19.68 17.17 -6.30
C GLU A 34 19.75 16.88 -4.79
N ILE A 35 20.71 16.06 -4.38
CA ILE A 35 20.91 15.67 -2.98
C ILE A 35 21.18 16.94 -2.15
N GLY A 36 20.49 17.05 -1.01
CA GLY A 36 20.61 18.21 -0.11
C GLY A 36 19.92 19.50 -0.62
N SER A 37 19.31 19.49 -1.82
CA SER A 37 18.48 20.60 -2.28
C SER A 37 17.23 20.76 -1.40
N VAL A 38 16.65 21.97 -1.40
CA VAL A 38 15.36 22.25 -0.72
C VAL A 38 14.27 21.27 -1.18
N GLN A 39 14.29 20.90 -2.47
CA GLN A 39 13.35 19.93 -3.03
C GLN A 39 13.56 18.53 -2.46
N SER A 40 14.81 18.05 -2.36
CA SER A 40 15.15 16.76 -1.74
C SER A 40 14.68 16.71 -0.30
N GLU A 41 15.00 17.72 0.51
CA GLU A 41 14.60 17.75 1.94
C GLU A 41 13.08 17.81 2.11
N THR A 42 12.39 18.53 1.23
CA THR A 42 10.93 18.58 1.21
C THR A 42 10.35 17.20 0.90
N PHE A 43 10.88 16.48 -0.09
CA PHE A 43 10.43 15.13 -0.42
C PHE A 43 10.66 14.15 0.74
N LYS A 44 11.83 14.18 1.40
CA LYS A 44 12.09 13.34 2.58
C LYS A 44 11.02 13.52 3.66
N ILE A 45 10.59 14.76 3.92
CA ILE A 45 9.53 15.06 4.88
C ILE A 45 8.18 14.52 4.39
N MET A 46 7.81 14.81 3.14
CA MET A 46 6.54 14.38 2.56
C MET A 46 6.40 12.85 2.57
N GLU A 47 7.43 12.14 2.09
CA GLU A 47 7.46 10.68 2.03
C GLU A 47 7.39 10.07 3.43
N ARG A 48 8.13 10.61 4.40
CA ARG A 48 8.10 10.14 5.80
C ARG A 48 6.72 10.34 6.42
N ARG A 49 6.11 11.53 6.24
CA ARG A 49 4.78 11.84 6.79
C ARG A 49 3.70 10.97 6.15
N LEU A 50 3.76 10.79 4.84
CA LEU A 50 2.85 9.91 4.12
C LEU A 50 2.97 8.46 4.62
N LEU A 51 4.19 7.93 4.67
CA LEU A 51 4.44 6.55 5.09
C LEU A 51 4.06 6.32 6.55
N LYS A 52 4.65 7.08 7.48
CA LYS A 52 4.44 6.85 8.92
C LYS A 52 3.12 7.39 9.46
N GLY A 53 2.59 8.47 8.87
CA GLY A 53 1.38 9.12 9.34
C GLY A 53 0.10 8.55 8.74
N ILE A 54 0.15 8.05 7.49
CA ILE A 54 -1.05 7.60 6.77
C ILE A 54 -0.95 6.12 6.42
N ILE A 55 0.08 5.73 5.66
CA ILE A 55 0.16 4.37 5.09
C ILE A 55 0.31 3.31 6.19
N ASN A 56 1.24 3.48 7.13
CA ASN A 56 1.48 2.48 8.18
C ASN A 56 0.25 2.28 9.09
N PRO A 57 -0.36 3.35 9.66
CA PRO A 57 -1.58 3.18 10.45
C PRO A 57 -2.73 2.57 9.65
N ALA A 58 -2.92 2.98 8.40
CA ALA A 58 -3.96 2.45 7.52
C ALA A 58 -3.75 0.97 7.20
N MET A 59 -2.52 0.53 6.96
CA MET A 59 -2.18 -0.88 6.76
C MET A 59 -2.46 -1.71 8.01
N ILE A 60 -2.03 -1.21 9.19
CA ILE A 60 -2.27 -1.90 10.47
C ILE A 60 -3.78 -2.03 10.73
N ALA A 61 -4.53 -0.95 10.56
CA ALA A 61 -6.00 -0.96 10.68
C ALA A 61 -6.66 -1.91 9.68
N THR A 62 -6.18 -1.92 8.42
CA THR A 62 -6.66 -2.83 7.37
C THR A 62 -6.53 -4.29 7.82
N TRP A 63 -5.37 -4.67 8.36
CA TRP A 63 -5.12 -6.03 8.84
C TRP A 63 -5.96 -6.37 10.07
N ILE A 64 -6.02 -5.48 11.07
CA ILE A 64 -6.83 -5.69 12.27
C ILE A 64 -8.29 -5.91 11.90
N PHE A 65 -8.90 -4.96 11.18
CA PHE A 65 -10.31 -5.06 10.82
C PHE A 65 -10.57 -6.19 9.81
N GLY A 66 -9.63 -6.46 8.90
CA GLY A 66 -9.74 -7.56 7.95
C GLY A 66 -9.79 -8.92 8.65
N LEU A 67 -8.86 -9.16 9.58
CA LEU A 67 -8.84 -10.38 10.39
C LEU A 67 -10.08 -10.49 11.30
N THR A 68 -10.56 -9.36 11.83
CA THR A 68 -11.83 -9.36 12.60
C THR A 68 -13.03 -9.71 11.72
N VAL A 69 -13.12 -9.21 10.48
CA VAL A 69 -14.19 -9.60 9.54
C VAL A 69 -14.14 -11.10 9.23
N LEU A 70 -12.95 -11.67 9.07
CA LEU A 70 -12.76 -13.12 8.88
C LEU A 70 -13.24 -13.91 10.10
N HIS A 71 -12.87 -13.47 11.31
CA HIS A 71 -13.27 -14.13 12.56
C HIS A 71 -14.79 -14.11 12.77
N LEU A 72 -15.46 -13.05 12.34
CA LEU A 72 -16.93 -12.92 12.43
C LEU A 72 -17.68 -13.72 11.35
N GLY A 73 -17.00 -14.57 10.57
CA GLY A 73 -17.62 -15.47 9.59
C GLY A 73 -17.99 -14.81 8.25
N GLY A 74 -17.37 -13.68 7.90
CA GLY A 74 -17.70 -12.93 6.68
C GLY A 74 -17.25 -13.56 5.36
N VAL A 75 -16.61 -14.74 5.39
CA VAL A 75 -15.92 -15.34 4.24
C VAL A 75 -16.12 -16.86 4.19
N ASP A 76 -16.54 -17.33 3.03
CA ASP A 76 -16.61 -18.76 2.70
C ASP A 76 -15.29 -19.23 2.08
N TRP A 77 -14.50 -19.97 2.87
CA TRP A 77 -13.19 -20.49 2.45
C TRP A 77 -13.26 -21.71 1.51
N GLY A 78 -14.47 -22.23 1.24
CA GLY A 78 -14.71 -23.25 0.21
C GLY A 78 -14.63 -22.67 -1.21
N SER A 79 -14.85 -21.36 -1.37
CA SER A 79 -14.64 -20.63 -2.62
C SER A 79 -13.16 -20.24 -2.80
N GLY A 80 -12.69 -20.07 -4.04
CA GLY A 80 -11.29 -19.76 -4.29
C GLY A 80 -10.95 -18.26 -4.22
N TRP A 81 -11.91 -17.36 -4.44
CA TRP A 81 -11.69 -15.91 -4.43
C TRP A 81 -11.06 -15.37 -3.13
N PRO A 82 -11.35 -15.89 -1.91
CA PRO A 82 -10.75 -15.37 -0.68
C PRO A 82 -9.25 -15.68 -0.62
N TRP A 83 -8.84 -16.87 -1.08
CA TRP A 83 -7.44 -17.26 -1.14
C TRP A 83 -6.66 -16.39 -2.12
N ALA A 84 -7.21 -16.17 -3.32
CA ALA A 84 -6.62 -15.26 -4.31
C ALA A 84 -6.51 -13.83 -3.77
N LYS A 85 -7.58 -13.31 -3.14
CA LYS A 85 -7.57 -11.99 -2.50
C LYS A 85 -6.51 -11.91 -1.40
N ALA A 86 -6.43 -12.91 -0.52
CA ALA A 86 -5.47 -12.94 0.58
C ALA A 86 -4.02 -12.91 0.05
N ALA A 87 -3.71 -13.70 -0.99
CA ALA A 87 -2.41 -13.68 -1.65
C ALA A 87 -2.07 -12.29 -2.21
N MET A 88 -3.03 -11.60 -2.84
CA MET A 88 -2.82 -10.24 -3.34
C MET A 88 -2.61 -9.21 -2.22
N VAL A 89 -3.35 -9.32 -1.10
CA VAL A 89 -3.20 -8.43 0.06
C VAL A 89 -1.83 -8.64 0.75
N LEU A 90 -1.36 -9.89 0.82
CA LEU A 90 -0.01 -10.21 1.26
C LEU A 90 1.03 -9.63 0.30
N GLY A 91 0.81 -9.75 -1.01
CA GLY A 91 1.64 -9.10 -2.04
C GLY A 91 1.70 -7.58 -1.86
N MET A 92 0.57 -6.91 -1.63
CA MET A 92 0.49 -5.48 -1.33
C MET A 92 1.29 -5.11 -0.07
N SER A 93 1.24 -5.94 0.97
CA SER A 93 2.05 -5.76 2.18
C SER A 93 3.55 -5.92 1.90
N GLY A 94 3.93 -6.84 1.02
CA GLY A 94 5.31 -6.97 0.54
C GLY A 94 5.79 -5.73 -0.21
N VAL A 95 4.97 -5.21 -1.13
CA VAL A 95 5.26 -3.95 -1.85
C VAL A 95 5.38 -2.78 -0.89
N HIS A 96 4.52 -2.70 0.14
CA HIS A 96 4.65 -1.70 1.19
C HIS A 96 6.03 -1.77 1.86
N GLY A 97 6.48 -2.98 2.22
CA GLY A 97 7.82 -3.18 2.82
C GLY A 97 8.95 -2.69 1.91
N ILE A 98 8.85 -2.97 0.61
CA ILE A 98 9.82 -2.49 -0.39
C ILE A 98 9.83 -0.96 -0.45
N LEU A 99 8.66 -0.31 -0.54
CA LEU A 99 8.56 1.15 -0.58
C LEU A 99 9.05 1.80 0.72
N ALA A 100 8.76 1.20 1.88
CA ALA A 100 9.29 1.65 3.16
C ALA A 100 10.82 1.54 3.23
N GLY A 101 11.39 0.49 2.63
CA GLY A 101 12.83 0.34 2.46
C GLY A 101 13.43 1.46 1.60
N HIS A 102 12.80 1.79 0.47
CA HIS A 102 13.23 2.89 -0.39
C HIS A 102 13.11 4.25 0.27
N GLN A 103 12.01 4.52 0.99
CA GLN A 103 11.84 5.75 1.77
C GLN A 103 13.02 5.98 2.72
N LYS A 104 13.46 4.93 3.42
CA LYS A 104 14.63 5.01 4.32
C LYS A 104 15.94 5.27 3.57
N ARG A 105 16.11 4.72 2.36
CA ARG A 105 17.30 4.96 1.52
C ARG A 105 17.31 6.40 1.00
N PHE A 106 16.19 6.91 0.51
CA PHE A 106 16.03 8.32 0.14
C PHE A 106 16.32 9.26 1.32
N ALA A 107 15.82 8.93 2.51
CA ALA A 107 16.08 9.72 3.71
C ALA A 107 17.57 9.77 4.12
N ARG A 108 18.39 8.81 3.66
CA ARG A 108 19.85 8.76 3.88
C ARG A 108 20.67 9.14 2.65
N ASP A 109 20.04 9.61 1.58
CA ASP A 109 20.69 9.93 0.30
C ASP A 109 21.41 8.73 -0.35
N GLU A 110 20.97 7.50 -0.04
CA GLU A 110 21.54 6.24 -0.51
C GLU A 110 20.72 5.59 -1.65
N ASN A 111 19.88 6.36 -2.33
CA ASN A 111 19.08 5.81 -3.41
C ASN A 111 19.94 5.51 -4.65
N VAL A 112 20.06 4.24 -4.99
CA VAL A 112 20.79 3.75 -6.17
C VAL A 112 19.86 3.39 -7.35
N LYS A 113 18.54 3.60 -7.20
CA LYS A 113 17.56 3.22 -8.21
C LYS A 113 17.18 4.42 -9.07
N GLU A 114 17.11 4.18 -10.38
CA GLU A 114 16.71 5.18 -11.35
C GLU A 114 15.20 5.43 -11.37
N GLN A 115 14.80 6.55 -11.97
CA GLN A 115 13.40 6.93 -12.13
C GLN A 115 12.53 5.82 -12.76
N LYS A 116 13.05 5.08 -13.75
CA LYS A 116 12.31 4.01 -14.44
C LYS A 116 11.86 2.91 -13.47
N TYR A 117 12.70 2.56 -12.49
CA TYR A 117 12.36 1.57 -11.48
C TYR A 117 11.11 1.99 -10.68
N PHE A 118 11.06 3.25 -10.25
CA PHE A 118 9.92 3.77 -9.47
C PHE A 118 8.65 3.95 -10.30
N ARG A 119 8.76 4.12 -11.62
CA ARG A 119 7.59 4.07 -12.51
C ARG A 119 7.02 2.65 -12.63
N ILE A 120 7.89 1.64 -12.74
CA ILE A 120 7.44 0.24 -12.83
C ILE A 120 6.80 -0.18 -11.50
N ILE A 121 7.44 0.13 -10.36
CA ILE A 121 6.89 -0.24 -9.05
C ILE A 121 5.56 0.46 -8.76
N ASN A 122 5.31 1.63 -9.35
CA ASN A 122 4.04 2.35 -9.24
C ASN A 122 2.85 1.55 -9.82
N GLU A 123 3.08 0.75 -10.85
CA GLU A 123 2.02 -0.07 -11.46
C GLU A 123 1.63 -1.26 -10.59
N VAL A 124 2.52 -1.74 -9.72
CA VAL A 124 2.28 -2.93 -8.91
C VAL A 124 1.12 -2.74 -7.91
N PRO A 125 1.07 -1.65 -7.10
CA PRO A 125 -0.11 -1.35 -6.28
C PRO A 125 -1.39 -1.19 -7.11
N THR A 126 -1.33 -0.60 -8.31
CA THR A 126 -2.49 -0.44 -9.19
C THR A 126 -3.08 -1.79 -9.60
N VAL A 127 -2.23 -2.68 -10.11
CA VAL A 127 -2.66 -4.02 -10.55
C VAL A 127 -3.22 -4.83 -9.37
N LEU A 128 -2.55 -4.78 -8.21
CA LEU A 128 -3.02 -5.47 -7.01
C LEU A 128 -4.36 -4.90 -6.52
N MET A 129 -4.53 -3.57 -6.53
CA MET A 129 -5.79 -2.93 -6.17
C MET A 129 -6.94 -3.42 -7.06
N ILE A 130 -6.74 -3.42 -8.39
CA ILE A 130 -7.75 -3.89 -9.35
C ILE A 130 -8.11 -5.35 -9.04
N GLY A 131 -7.12 -6.23 -8.88
CA GLY A 131 -7.35 -7.63 -8.55
C GLY A 131 -8.10 -7.83 -7.23
N ILE A 132 -7.69 -7.13 -6.16
CA ILE A 132 -8.33 -7.21 -4.84
C ILE A 132 -9.80 -6.76 -4.91
N VAL A 133 -10.09 -5.67 -5.63
CA VAL A 133 -11.46 -5.16 -5.80
C VAL A 133 -12.31 -6.16 -6.59
N ILE A 134 -11.81 -6.70 -7.70
CA ILE A 134 -12.53 -7.73 -8.47
C ILE A 134 -12.83 -8.95 -7.59
N MET A 135 -11.85 -9.45 -6.83
CA MET A 135 -12.05 -10.62 -5.98
C MET A 135 -13.12 -10.39 -4.90
N VAL A 136 -13.22 -9.19 -4.32
CA VAL A 136 -14.20 -8.93 -3.25
C VAL A 136 -15.59 -8.56 -3.76
N ILE A 137 -15.69 -7.95 -4.95
CA ILE A 137 -16.97 -7.51 -5.54
C ILE A 137 -17.58 -8.59 -6.43
N VAL A 138 -16.81 -9.11 -7.39
CA VAL A 138 -17.31 -10.08 -8.39
C VAL A 138 -17.37 -11.49 -7.81
N LYS A 139 -16.40 -11.87 -6.94
CA LYS A 139 -16.28 -13.19 -6.32
C LYS A 139 -16.43 -14.35 -7.36
N PRO A 140 -15.53 -14.40 -8.36
CA PRO A 140 -15.75 -15.20 -9.57
C PRO A 140 -15.69 -16.73 -9.39
N PHE A 141 -15.13 -17.24 -8.29
CA PHE A 141 -14.92 -18.67 -8.02
C PHE A 141 -14.69 -18.94 -6.54
#